data_AF-A0A498K0R0-F1
#
_entry.id   AF-A0A498K0R0-F1
#
_cell.length_a   1.000
_cell.length_b   1.000
_cell.length_c   1.000
_cell.angle_alpha   90.00
_cell.angle_beta   90.00
_cell.angle_gamma   90.00
#
_symmetry.space_group_name_H-M   'P 1'
#
loop_
_entity.id
_entity.type
_entity.pdbx_description
1 polymer ?
#
loop_
_entity_poly.entity_id
_entity_poly.type
_entity_poly.pdbx_seq_one_letter_code
_entity_poly.pdbx_strand_id
1 'polypeptide(L)'
;MSSLLFHLYILLAILVLYNLYTLIAIFLLPVSSDFPTQTLGATPYEYLMFTQQWPKAVNKNSRLTKFTIHGLWPSNFSGKKLICTGTNFSKSKMPPELEEELNISWPDVERGRNWGFWEHEYNKHGTCSEDIFDQTKYFELANKMRKTLDIAQMLKKRKIVPVVAAIKKENQNKSPSIRCKERKGSAELLLVEVVVCYDHDGKEVIDCPDNRTCGSPNQSILYV
;
A
#
# COMPACT_ATOMS: atom_id res chain seq x y z
N MET A 1 21.17 -18.58 69.66
CA MET A 1 20.66 -18.28 68.30
C MET A 1 21.47 -19.11 67.31
N SER A 2 20.82 -19.95 66.50
CA SER A 2 21.52 -20.95 65.69
C SER A 2 22.32 -20.29 64.57
N SER A 3 23.53 -20.80 64.31
CA SER A 3 24.42 -20.35 63.22
C SER A 3 23.69 -20.25 61.87
N LEU A 4 22.73 -21.15 61.62
CA LEU A 4 21.89 -21.16 60.42
C LEU A 4 21.03 -19.89 60.25
N LEU A 5 20.45 -19.35 61.32
CA LEU A 5 19.64 -18.14 61.27
C LEU A 5 20.49 -16.90 60.93
N PHE A 6 21.73 -16.87 61.41
CA PHE A 6 22.68 -15.80 61.09
C PHE A 6 23.10 -15.84 59.62
N HIS A 7 23.38 -17.03 59.07
CA HIS A 7 23.71 -17.18 57.64
C HIS A 7 22.53 -16.84 56.73
N LEU A 8 21.29 -17.22 57.11
CA LEU A 8 20.09 -16.88 56.36
C LEU A 8 19.83 -15.37 56.34
N TYR A 9 20.04 -14.69 57.48
CA TYR A 9 19.93 -13.24 57.57
C TYR A 9 20.95 -12.53 56.67
N ILE A 10 22.21 -12.98 56.67
CA ILE A 10 23.25 -12.43 55.80
C ILE A 10 22.90 -12.63 54.32
N LEU A 11 22.44 -13.83 53.93
CA LEU A 11 22.03 -14.11 52.56
C LEU A 11 20.86 -13.22 52.10
N LEU A 12 19.84 -13.04 52.95
CA LEU A 12 18.72 -12.14 52.66
C LEU A 12 19.17 -10.68 52.54
N ALA A 13 20.05 -10.22 53.42
CA ALA A 13 20.60 -8.86 53.35
C ALA A 13 21.40 -8.64 52.05
N ILE A 14 22.23 -9.60 51.65
CA ILE A 14 22.99 -9.54 50.40
C ILE A 14 22.06 -9.51 49.19
N LEU A 15 21.01 -10.34 49.17
CA LEU A 15 20.01 -10.35 48.09
C LEU A 15 19.26 -9.02 47.99
N VAL A 16 18.87 -8.43 49.12
CA VAL A 16 18.20 -7.11 49.14
C VAL A 16 19.13 -6.01 48.63
N LEU A 17 20.38 -6.00 49.08
CA LEU A 17 21.38 -5.03 48.64
C LEU A 17 21.71 -5.18 47.15
N TYR A 18 21.81 -6.42 46.65
CA TYR A 18 22.03 -6.70 45.23
C TYR A 18 20.85 -6.22 44.38
N ASN A 19 19.61 -6.52 44.77
CA ASN A 19 18.41 -6.04 44.06
C ASN A 19 18.27 -4.51 44.10
N LEU A 20 18.62 -3.87 45.22
CA LEU A 20 18.60 -2.41 45.33
C LEU A 20 19.68 -1.78 44.43
N TYR A 21 20.87 -2.38 44.37
CA TYR A 21 21.95 -1.95 43.49
C TYR A 21 21.57 -2.08 42.01
N THR A 22 20.95 -3.20 41.58
CA THR A 22 20.51 -3.37 40.19
C THR A 22 19.39 -2.40 39.80
N LEU A 23 18.44 -2.14 40.69
CA LEU A 23 17.40 -1.11 40.48
C LEU A 23 18.00 0.29 40.30
N ILE A 24 18.95 0.69 41.14
CA ILE A 24 19.60 2.01 41.05
C ILE A 24 20.48 2.11 39.79
N ALA A 25 21.17 1.03 39.41
CA ALA A 25 22.01 1.00 38.21
C ALA A 25 21.19 1.24 36.93
N ILE A 26 19.93 0.81 36.85
CA ILE A 26 19.04 1.07 35.71
C ILE A 26 18.76 2.58 35.55
N PHE A 27 18.64 3.33 36.65
CA PHE A 27 18.41 4.79 36.62
C PHE A 27 19.69 5.62 36.44
N LEU A 28 20.87 5.02 36.64
CA LEU A 28 22.17 5.68 36.49
C LEU A 28 22.84 5.38 35.14
N LEU A 29 22.28 4.48 34.32
CA LEU A 29 22.69 4.41 32.93
C LEU A 29 22.29 5.73 32.28
N PRO A 30 23.25 6.55 31.78
CA PRO A 30 22.89 7.68 30.96
C PRO A 30 22.11 7.10 29.79
N VAL A 31 20.83 7.47 29.68
CA VAL A 31 20.09 7.33 28.43
C VAL A 31 20.83 8.26 27.49
N SER A 32 21.84 7.73 26.79
CA SER A 32 22.47 8.43 25.69
C SER A 32 21.35 8.69 24.70
N SER A 33 20.88 9.93 24.65
CA SER A 33 19.93 10.43 23.66
C SER A 33 20.55 10.52 22.26
N ASP A 34 21.66 9.83 22.04
CA ASP A 34 22.26 9.58 20.75
C ASP A 34 21.43 8.53 20.02
N PHE A 35 20.15 8.85 19.79
CA PHE A 35 19.54 8.41 18.56
C PHE A 35 20.43 9.01 17.46
N PRO A 36 21.05 8.20 16.58
CA PRO A 36 21.54 8.78 15.36
C PRO A 36 20.33 9.48 14.74
N THR A 37 20.36 10.80 14.66
CA THR A 37 19.66 11.51 13.60
C THR A 37 20.28 10.97 12.33
N GLN A 38 19.82 9.80 11.92
CA GLN A 38 19.82 9.39 10.56
C GLN A 38 19.06 10.54 9.90
N THR A 39 19.81 11.44 9.27
CA THR A 39 19.28 12.18 8.15
C THR A 39 18.65 11.10 7.29
N LEU A 40 17.34 10.89 7.44
CA LEU A 40 16.55 10.19 6.44
C LEU A 40 16.93 10.95 5.19
N GLY A 41 17.76 10.33 4.33
CA GLY A 41 17.79 10.75 2.95
C GLY A 41 16.32 10.78 2.57
N ALA A 42 15.81 11.97 2.23
CA ALA A 42 14.38 12.19 2.04
C ALA A 42 13.89 11.05 1.15
N THR A 43 13.07 10.16 1.72
CA THR A 43 12.59 9.01 0.95
C THR A 43 11.87 9.60 -0.27
N PRO A 44 12.13 9.08 -1.48
CA PRO A 44 11.60 9.70 -2.69
C PRO A 44 10.06 9.74 -2.69
N TYR A 45 9.43 8.90 -1.87
CA TYR A 45 8.01 8.87 -1.58
C TYR A 45 7.72 8.42 -0.14
N GLU A 46 6.46 8.57 0.32
CA GLU A 46 6.01 8.20 1.67
C GLU A 46 5.12 6.95 1.68
N TYR A 47 4.37 6.69 0.60
CA TYR A 47 3.47 5.54 0.48
C TYR A 47 3.21 5.15 -0.98
N LEU A 48 2.63 3.97 -1.18
CA LEU A 48 2.25 3.47 -2.51
C LEU A 48 0.75 3.54 -2.71
N MET A 49 0.30 4.15 -3.81
CA MET A 49 -1.08 4.07 -4.29
C MET A 49 -1.21 2.91 -5.28
N PHE A 50 -1.80 1.79 -4.85
CA PHE A 50 -2.16 0.71 -5.75
C PHE A 50 -3.54 0.98 -6.37
N THR A 51 -3.55 1.39 -7.63
CA THR A 51 -4.74 1.82 -8.35
C THR A 51 -5.22 0.74 -9.30
N GLN A 52 -6.45 0.27 -9.09
CA GLN A 52 -7.16 -0.60 -10.02
C GLN A 52 -8.26 0.17 -10.74
N GLN A 53 -8.48 -0.15 -12.02
CA GLN A 53 -9.48 0.47 -12.89
C GLN A 53 -10.59 -0.52 -13.28
N TRP A 54 -11.82 0.00 -13.42
CA TRP A 54 -12.95 -0.75 -13.95
C TRP A 54 -12.97 -0.68 -15.49
N PRO A 55 -12.69 -1.78 -16.21
CA PRO A 55 -12.41 -1.68 -17.64
C PRO A 55 -13.56 -1.11 -18.47
N LYS A 56 -14.81 -1.44 -18.15
CA LYS A 56 -15.98 -0.92 -18.88
C LYS A 56 -16.25 0.56 -18.61
N ALA A 57 -15.82 1.09 -17.46
CA ALA A 57 -15.89 2.52 -17.23
C ALA A 57 -14.83 3.24 -18.07
N VAL A 58 -13.61 2.71 -18.15
CA VAL A 58 -12.52 3.32 -18.94
C VAL A 58 -12.81 3.22 -20.44
N ASN A 59 -13.09 2.01 -20.93
CA ASN A 59 -13.45 1.72 -22.30
C ASN A 59 -14.77 0.93 -22.34
N LYS A 60 -15.85 1.59 -22.78
CA LYS A 60 -17.21 0.99 -22.85
C LYS A 60 -17.30 -0.29 -23.67
N ASN A 61 -16.36 -0.50 -24.61
CA ASN A 61 -16.31 -1.68 -25.48
C ASN A 61 -15.46 -2.81 -24.89
N SER A 62 -14.83 -2.59 -23.72
CA SER A 62 -14.02 -3.60 -23.06
C SER A 62 -14.86 -4.82 -22.69
N ARG A 63 -14.34 -6.01 -23.00
CA ARG A 63 -14.93 -7.29 -22.63
C ARG A 63 -14.44 -7.81 -21.27
N LEU A 64 -13.51 -7.10 -20.64
CA LEU A 64 -12.97 -7.47 -19.34
C LEU A 64 -14.03 -7.28 -18.25
N THR A 65 -14.17 -8.28 -17.39
CA THR A 65 -15.21 -8.35 -16.34
C THR A 65 -14.64 -8.22 -14.92
N LYS A 66 -13.33 -8.02 -14.80
CA LYS A 66 -12.64 -7.83 -13.53
C LYS A 66 -11.89 -6.50 -13.56
N PHE A 67 -11.69 -5.91 -12.38
CA PHE A 67 -10.77 -4.79 -12.23
C PHE A 67 -9.38 -5.19 -12.73
N THR A 68 -8.68 -4.27 -13.38
CA THR A 68 -7.29 -4.44 -13.82
C THR A 68 -6.43 -3.39 -13.16
N ILE A 69 -5.13 -3.62 -13.09
CA ILE A 69 -4.20 -2.62 -12.60
C ILE A 69 -4.21 -1.42 -13.57
N HIS A 70 -4.29 -0.21 -13.01
CA HIS A 70 -3.89 1.00 -13.73
C HIS A 70 -2.43 1.28 -13.42
N GLY A 71 -2.08 1.37 -12.13
CA GLY A 71 -0.70 1.54 -11.72
C GLY A 71 -0.44 1.43 -10.24
N LEU A 72 0.85 1.38 -9.90
CA LEU A 72 1.37 1.40 -8.55
C LEU A 72 2.19 2.70 -8.40
N TRP A 73 1.68 3.67 -7.67
CA TRP A 73 2.24 5.02 -7.70
C TRP A 73 2.85 5.41 -6.36
N PRO A 74 4.19 5.46 -6.26
CA PRO A 74 4.90 6.22 -5.23
C PRO A 74 4.29 7.61 -5.06
N SER A 75 3.94 7.97 -3.82
CA SER A 75 3.16 9.18 -3.51
C SER A 75 3.54 9.78 -2.16
N ASN A 76 3.23 11.06 -1.98
CA ASN A 76 3.43 11.81 -0.72
C ASN A 76 2.11 12.32 -0.16
N PHE A 77 2.00 12.41 1.16
CA PHE A 77 0.79 12.87 1.87
C PHE A 77 0.49 14.34 1.57
N SER A 78 1.52 15.11 1.19
CA SER A 78 1.35 16.49 0.71
C SER A 78 0.57 16.61 -0.61
N GLY A 79 0.36 15.50 -1.33
CA GLY A 79 -0.28 15.49 -2.65
C GLY A 79 0.57 16.09 -3.77
N LYS A 80 1.80 16.52 -3.48
CA LYS A 80 2.73 17.04 -4.49
C LYS A 80 3.15 15.91 -5.44
N LYS A 81 3.15 16.22 -6.74
CA LYS A 81 3.65 15.30 -7.77
C LYS A 81 5.14 15.06 -7.57
N LEU A 82 5.55 13.80 -7.58
CA LEU A 82 6.94 13.40 -7.54
C LEU A 82 7.61 13.62 -8.91
N ILE A 83 8.87 14.03 -8.87
CA ILE A 83 9.75 14.04 -10.03
C ILE A 83 10.62 12.79 -9.90
N CYS A 84 10.29 11.75 -10.65
CA CYS A 84 11.03 10.50 -10.61
C CYS A 84 12.28 10.59 -11.47
N THR A 85 13.41 10.16 -10.92
CA THR A 85 14.66 9.96 -11.66
C THR A 85 15.08 8.51 -11.45
N GLY A 86 15.38 7.80 -12.54
CA GLY A 86 15.79 6.41 -12.47
C GLY A 86 16.04 5.82 -13.85
N THR A 87 16.34 4.52 -13.90
CA THR A 87 16.55 3.80 -15.14
C THR A 87 15.23 3.66 -15.88
N ASN A 88 15.21 4.01 -17.17
CA ASN A 88 14.05 3.76 -18.01
C ASN A 88 13.75 2.27 -18.12
N PHE A 89 12.48 1.98 -18.37
CA PHE A 89 11.94 0.66 -18.65
C PHE A 89 12.78 -0.09 -19.68
N SER A 90 13.07 -1.35 -19.39
CA SER A 90 13.70 -2.29 -20.31
C SER A 90 12.89 -3.57 -20.40
N LYS A 91 12.51 -3.94 -21.62
CA LYS A 91 11.84 -5.23 -21.88
C LYS A 91 12.66 -6.43 -21.42
N SER A 92 13.99 -6.34 -21.44
CA SER A 92 14.85 -7.46 -21.00
C SER A 92 14.78 -7.74 -19.50
N LYS A 93 14.24 -6.81 -18.69
CA LYS A 93 13.98 -6.99 -17.25
C LYS A 93 12.60 -7.57 -16.96
N MET A 94 11.84 -7.99 -17.98
CA MET A 94 10.54 -8.64 -17.82
C MET A 94 10.65 -10.13 -18.13
N PRO A 95 10.62 -11.01 -17.10
CA PRO A 95 10.55 -12.44 -17.32
C PRO A 95 9.27 -12.83 -18.10
N PRO A 96 9.33 -13.84 -18.98
CA PRO A 96 8.17 -14.29 -19.76
C PRO A 96 6.95 -14.65 -18.90
N GLU A 97 7.17 -15.28 -17.74
CA GLU A 97 6.10 -15.67 -16.82
C GLU A 97 5.40 -14.44 -16.24
N LEU A 98 6.17 -13.40 -15.89
CA LEU A 98 5.61 -12.15 -15.39
C LEU A 98 4.86 -11.40 -16.50
N GLU A 99 5.35 -11.41 -17.74
CA GLU A 99 4.64 -10.86 -18.89
C GLU A 99 3.26 -11.52 -19.08
N GLU A 100 3.19 -12.85 -19.04
CA GLU A 100 1.93 -13.59 -19.17
C GLU A 100 0.94 -13.20 -18.08
N GLU A 101 1.40 -13.09 -16.84
CA GLU A 101 0.56 -12.68 -15.71
C GLU A 101 0.08 -11.23 -15.85
N LEU A 102 0.95 -10.32 -16.27
CA LEU A 102 0.60 -8.91 -16.49
C LEU A 102 -0.35 -8.72 -17.68
N ASN A 103 -0.29 -9.57 -18.70
CA ASN A 103 -1.26 -9.54 -19.80
C ASN A 103 -2.70 -9.77 -19.30
N ILE A 104 -2.86 -10.47 -18.16
CA ILE A 104 -4.14 -10.73 -17.51
C ILE A 104 -4.45 -9.64 -16.47
N SER A 105 -3.48 -9.29 -15.62
CA SER A 105 -3.70 -8.45 -14.45
C SER A 105 -3.59 -6.95 -14.75
N TRP A 106 -2.77 -6.56 -15.72
CA TRP A 106 -2.44 -5.18 -16.09
C TRP A 106 -2.53 -4.89 -17.60
N PRO A 107 -3.62 -5.26 -18.31
CA PRO A 107 -3.76 -4.91 -19.72
C PRO A 107 -3.99 -3.40 -19.92
N ASP A 108 -3.54 -2.89 -21.06
CA ASP A 108 -3.96 -1.59 -21.58
C ASP A 108 -5.41 -1.67 -22.05
N VAL A 109 -6.32 -1.21 -21.20
CA VAL A 109 -7.76 -1.23 -21.45
C VAL A 109 -8.19 -0.30 -22.60
N GLU A 110 -7.45 0.78 -22.84
CA GLU A 110 -7.81 1.80 -23.82
C GLU A 110 -7.40 1.41 -25.23
N ARG A 111 -6.14 1.01 -25.41
CA ARG A 111 -5.54 0.80 -26.74
C ARG A 111 -5.09 -0.63 -26.99
N GLY A 112 -5.12 -1.51 -25.98
CA GLY A 112 -4.65 -2.89 -26.09
C GLY A 112 -3.15 -3.02 -26.34
N ARG A 113 -2.35 -1.98 -26.04
CA ARG A 113 -0.90 -1.96 -26.25
C ARG A 113 -0.17 -2.06 -24.90
N ASN A 114 -0.23 -3.25 -24.31
CA ASN A 114 0.27 -3.56 -22.98
C ASN A 114 1.72 -3.07 -22.74
N TRP A 115 2.66 -3.44 -23.62
CA TRP A 115 4.06 -3.01 -23.50
C TRP A 115 4.26 -1.50 -23.42
N GLY A 116 3.53 -0.73 -24.22
CA GLY A 116 3.64 0.73 -24.19
C GLY A 116 3.00 1.34 -22.94
N PHE A 117 1.96 0.68 -22.41
CA PHE A 117 1.34 1.09 -21.16
C PHE A 117 2.24 0.79 -19.95
N TRP A 118 2.84 -0.40 -19.88
CA TRP A 118 3.79 -0.77 -18.82
C TRP A 118 5.03 0.14 -18.82
N GLU A 119 5.57 0.43 -20.00
CA GLU A 119 6.66 1.40 -20.16
C GLU A 119 6.27 2.79 -19.63
N HIS A 120 5.09 3.29 -20.00
CA HIS A 120 4.59 4.57 -19.51
C HIS A 120 4.48 4.60 -17.98
N GLU A 121 3.81 3.61 -17.41
CA GLU A 121 3.57 3.54 -15.96
C GLU A 121 4.90 3.40 -15.19
N TYR A 122 5.82 2.56 -15.64
CA TYR A 122 7.11 2.40 -14.98
C TYR A 122 7.96 3.68 -15.07
N ASN A 123 8.12 4.25 -16.27
CA ASN A 123 8.96 5.44 -16.44
C ASN A 123 8.44 6.65 -15.65
N LYS A 124 7.10 6.78 -15.55
CA LYS A 124 6.46 7.91 -14.88
C LYS A 124 6.31 7.73 -13.37
N HIS A 125 6.16 6.49 -12.90
CA HIS A 125 5.83 6.19 -11.50
C HIS A 125 6.81 5.21 -10.86
N GLY A 126 7.09 4.06 -11.49
CA GLY A 126 7.96 3.02 -10.92
C GLY A 126 9.40 3.48 -10.66
N THR A 127 9.93 4.39 -11.48
CA THR A 127 11.27 4.97 -11.28
C THR A 127 11.42 5.75 -9.97
N CYS A 128 10.31 6.21 -9.36
CA CYS A 128 10.36 6.87 -8.05
C CYS A 128 10.65 5.91 -6.89
N SER A 129 10.56 4.60 -7.11
CA SER A 129 10.80 3.58 -6.09
C SER A 129 11.89 2.59 -6.49
N GLU A 130 12.74 2.94 -7.46
CA GLU A 130 13.77 2.03 -8.00
C GLU A 130 14.81 1.61 -6.94
N ASP A 131 15.01 2.43 -5.91
CA ASP A 131 15.88 2.15 -4.77
C ASP A 131 15.38 0.97 -3.90
N ILE A 132 14.07 0.73 -3.87
CA ILE A 132 13.43 -0.35 -3.10
C ILE A 132 12.97 -1.48 -4.05
N PHE A 133 12.34 -1.12 -5.16
CA PHE A 133 11.78 -2.01 -6.17
C PHE A 133 12.40 -1.70 -7.53
N ASP A 134 13.37 -2.52 -7.95
CA ASP A 134 13.76 -2.55 -9.35
C ASP A 134 12.54 -2.88 -10.25
N GLN A 135 12.69 -2.67 -11.56
CA GLN A 135 11.60 -2.87 -12.51
C GLN A 135 10.85 -4.20 -12.34
N THR A 136 11.58 -5.31 -12.21
CA THR A 136 10.96 -6.63 -12.08
C THR A 136 10.14 -6.70 -10.79
N LYS A 137 10.73 -6.29 -9.66
CA LYS A 137 10.04 -6.28 -8.36
C LYS A 137 8.85 -5.35 -8.31
N TYR A 138 8.90 -4.20 -8.98
CA TYR A 138 7.79 -3.26 -9.08
C TYR A 138 6.56 -3.92 -9.72
N PHE A 139 6.75 -4.60 -10.85
CA PHE A 139 5.68 -5.31 -11.53
C PHE A 139 5.22 -6.55 -10.77
N GLU A 140 6.13 -7.32 -10.17
CA GLU A 140 5.79 -8.46 -9.31
C GLU A 140 4.92 -8.03 -8.12
N LEU A 141 5.29 -6.93 -7.46
CA LEU A 141 4.55 -6.38 -6.33
C LEU A 141 3.12 -5.99 -6.74
N ALA A 142 2.98 -5.22 -7.82
CA ALA A 142 1.67 -4.81 -8.32
C ALA A 142 0.80 -6.01 -8.72
N ASN A 143 1.39 -7.00 -9.40
CA ASN A 143 0.71 -8.23 -9.79
C ASN A 143 0.29 -9.07 -8.57
N LYS A 144 1.15 -9.19 -7.55
CA LYS A 144 0.82 -9.83 -6.27
C LYS A 144 -0.35 -9.12 -5.59
N MET A 145 -0.28 -7.79 -5.45
CA MET A 145 -1.37 -6.98 -4.87
C MET A 145 -2.69 -7.18 -5.63
N ARG A 146 -2.64 -7.27 -6.96
CA ARG A 146 -3.82 -7.55 -7.78
C ARG A 146 -4.40 -8.93 -7.51
N LYS A 147 -3.57 -9.96 -7.42
CA LYS A 147 -4.00 -11.34 -7.15
C LYS A 147 -4.66 -11.47 -5.78
N THR A 148 -4.19 -10.74 -4.77
CA THR A 148 -4.74 -10.77 -3.42
C THR A 148 -5.99 -9.89 -3.25
N LEU A 149 -6.15 -8.85 -4.06
CA LEU A 149 -7.23 -7.86 -3.94
C LEU A 149 -8.27 -7.97 -5.07
N ASP A 150 -9.21 -8.92 -4.95
CA ASP A 150 -10.35 -9.05 -5.88
C ASP A 150 -11.51 -8.10 -5.52
N ILE A 151 -11.38 -6.84 -5.95
CA ILE A 151 -12.37 -5.78 -5.72
C ILE A 151 -13.74 -6.17 -6.29
N ALA A 152 -13.79 -6.82 -7.46
CA ALA A 152 -15.05 -7.21 -8.08
C ALA A 152 -15.81 -8.21 -7.20
N GLN A 153 -15.09 -9.19 -6.64
CA GLN A 153 -15.67 -10.14 -5.70
C GLN A 153 -16.12 -9.48 -4.39
N MET A 154 -15.32 -8.54 -3.84
CA MET A 154 -15.65 -7.79 -2.63
C MET A 154 -16.96 -7.01 -2.78
N LEU A 155 -17.12 -6.32 -3.92
CA LEU A 155 -18.33 -5.54 -4.22
C LEU A 155 -19.54 -6.46 -4.47
N LYS A 156 -19.37 -7.56 -5.21
CA LYS A 156 -20.45 -8.54 -5.47
C LYS A 156 -20.97 -9.19 -4.19
N LYS A 157 -20.08 -9.55 -3.26
CA LYS A 157 -20.43 -10.23 -1.99
C LYS A 157 -21.36 -9.38 -1.11
N ARG A 158 -21.23 -8.05 -1.16
CA ARG A 158 -21.89 -7.14 -0.21
C ARG A 158 -23.22 -6.55 -0.69
N LYS A 159 -23.69 -6.88 -1.90
CA LYS A 159 -25.01 -6.46 -2.43
C LYS A 159 -25.35 -4.99 -2.10
N ILE A 160 -24.59 -4.03 -2.66
CA ILE A 160 -24.86 -2.56 -2.68
C ILE A 160 -24.13 -1.72 -1.60
N VAL A 161 -23.91 -0.44 -1.98
CA VAL A 161 -23.50 0.79 -1.26
C VAL A 161 -23.48 0.71 0.29
N PRO A 162 -22.48 1.29 0.96
CA PRO A 162 -21.43 2.15 0.40
C PRO A 162 -20.20 1.38 -0.09
N VAL A 163 -19.79 1.64 -1.34
CA VAL A 163 -18.59 1.04 -1.98
C VAL A 163 -17.36 1.16 -1.09
N VAL A 164 -17.16 2.33 -0.48
CA VAL A 164 -16.03 2.61 0.42
C VAL A 164 -16.06 1.71 1.66
N ALA A 165 -17.23 1.55 2.29
CA ALA A 165 -17.37 0.70 3.47
C ALA A 165 -17.16 -0.79 3.12
N ALA A 166 -17.64 -1.21 1.94
CA ALA A 166 -17.45 -2.57 1.44
C ALA A 166 -15.96 -2.92 1.27
N ILE A 167 -15.20 -2.03 0.62
CA ILE A 167 -13.76 -2.22 0.41
C ILE A 167 -13.00 -2.09 1.72
N LYS A 168 -13.30 -1.08 2.55
CA LYS A 168 -12.64 -0.86 3.86
C LYS A 168 -12.71 -2.10 4.74
N LYS A 169 -13.85 -2.78 4.78
CA LYS A 169 -14.05 -3.98 5.61
C LYS A 169 -13.21 -5.19 5.17
N GLU A 170 -12.92 -5.30 3.88
CA GLU A 170 -12.07 -6.38 3.33
C GLU A 170 -10.59 -5.98 3.31
N ASN A 171 -10.29 -4.68 3.45
CA ASN A 171 -8.97 -4.10 3.36
C ASN A 171 -8.44 -3.68 4.75
N GLN A 172 -8.48 -4.60 5.72
CA GLN A 172 -7.95 -4.40 7.09
C GLN A 172 -8.51 -3.17 7.83
N ASN A 173 -9.76 -2.79 7.55
CA ASN A 173 -10.39 -1.56 8.05
C ASN A 173 -9.66 -0.26 7.67
N LYS A 174 -8.85 -0.29 6.60
CA LYS A 174 -8.17 0.88 6.04
C LYS A 174 -8.96 1.48 4.88
N SER A 175 -9.07 2.80 4.91
CA SER A 175 -9.95 3.55 4.02
C SER A 175 -9.34 3.63 2.62
N PRO A 176 -10.03 3.15 1.57
CA PRO A 176 -9.59 3.33 0.19
C PRO A 176 -9.91 4.73 -0.31
N SER A 177 -9.30 5.12 -1.43
CA SER A 177 -9.79 6.22 -2.26
C SER A 177 -10.49 5.66 -3.50
N ILE A 178 -11.58 6.28 -3.95
CA ILE A 178 -12.32 5.85 -5.13
C ILE A 178 -12.55 7.04 -6.06
N ARG A 179 -12.51 6.78 -7.36
CA ARG A 179 -12.74 7.78 -8.39
C ARG A 179 -13.90 7.35 -9.27
N CYS A 180 -14.88 8.24 -9.42
CA CYS A 180 -16.01 8.07 -10.31
C CYS A 180 -16.03 9.13 -11.41
N LYS A 181 -16.82 8.85 -12.45
CA LYS A 181 -17.23 9.83 -13.47
C LYS A 181 -18.73 9.71 -13.75
N GLU A 182 -19.32 10.78 -14.24
CA GLU A 182 -20.70 10.76 -14.71
C GLU A 182 -20.84 9.93 -15.99
N ARG A 183 -21.92 9.16 -16.11
CA ARG A 183 -22.29 8.48 -17.33
C ARG A 183 -22.79 9.50 -18.34
N LYS A 184 -22.27 9.50 -19.57
CA LYS A 184 -22.73 10.41 -20.63
C LYS A 184 -24.26 10.35 -20.78
N GLY A 185 -24.92 11.49 -20.63
CA GLY A 185 -26.37 11.64 -20.73
C GLY A 185 -27.16 11.14 -19.52
N SER A 186 -26.54 11.00 -18.34
CA SER A 186 -27.18 10.60 -17.09
C SER A 186 -26.50 11.26 -15.88
N ALA A 187 -27.25 11.45 -14.79
CA ALA A 187 -26.69 11.87 -13.50
C ALA A 187 -26.05 10.71 -12.71
N GLU A 188 -26.06 9.50 -13.27
CA GLU A 188 -25.48 8.31 -12.63
C GLU A 188 -23.95 8.35 -12.63
N LEU A 189 -23.36 8.00 -11.49
CA LEU A 189 -21.92 7.89 -11.32
C LEU A 189 -21.43 6.47 -11.61
N LEU A 190 -20.41 6.35 -12.43
CA LEU A 190 -19.69 5.12 -12.72
C LEU A 190 -18.39 5.08 -11.91
N LEU A 191 -18.16 3.98 -11.19
CA LEU A 191 -16.87 3.72 -10.57
C LEU A 191 -15.83 3.51 -11.67
N VAL A 192 -14.78 4.32 -11.67
CA VAL A 192 -13.68 4.25 -12.63
C VAL A 192 -12.48 3.58 -11.98
N GLU A 193 -12.10 4.02 -10.78
CA GLU A 193 -10.92 3.53 -10.09
C GLU A 193 -11.17 3.30 -8.61
N VAL A 194 -10.45 2.33 -8.06
CA VAL A 194 -10.31 2.09 -6.64
C VAL A 194 -8.82 2.08 -6.33
N VAL A 195 -8.43 2.88 -5.34
CA VAL A 195 -7.08 2.99 -4.84
C VAL A 195 -7.02 2.39 -3.44
N VAL A 196 -6.11 1.44 -3.25
CA VAL A 196 -5.70 0.95 -1.94
C VAL A 196 -4.27 1.43 -1.68
N CYS A 197 -4.03 1.97 -0.50
CA CYS A 197 -2.74 2.52 -0.13
C CYS A 197 -1.96 1.52 0.72
N TYR A 198 -0.66 1.42 0.43
CA TYR A 198 0.28 0.62 1.21
C TYR A 198 1.37 1.53 1.77
N ASP A 199 2.01 1.09 2.84
CA ASP A 199 3.22 1.72 3.35
C ASP A 199 4.35 1.78 2.29
N HIS A 200 5.42 2.51 2.59
CA HIS A 200 6.51 2.76 1.65
C HIS A 200 7.11 1.46 1.05
N ASP A 201 7.13 0.38 1.84
CA ASP A 201 7.66 -0.93 1.49
C ASP A 201 6.62 -1.87 0.83
N GLY A 202 5.37 -1.43 0.65
CA GLY A 202 4.32 -2.24 0.05
C GLY A 202 3.92 -3.49 0.84
N LYS A 203 4.17 -3.51 2.16
CA LYS A 203 3.92 -4.65 3.06
C LYS A 203 2.58 -4.52 3.76
N GLU A 204 2.29 -3.34 4.30
CA GLU A 204 1.13 -3.09 5.14
C GLU A 204 0.14 -2.16 4.44
N VAL A 205 -1.14 -2.44 4.59
CA VAL A 205 -2.20 -1.57 4.10
C VAL A 205 -2.33 -0.37 5.03
N ILE A 206 -2.43 0.83 4.48
CA ILE A 206 -2.61 2.08 5.22
C ILE A 206 -3.88 2.81 4.76
N ASP A 207 -4.33 3.79 5.54
CA ASP A 207 -5.43 4.67 5.11
C ASP A 207 -4.97 5.55 3.96
N CYS A 208 -5.73 5.56 2.86
CA CYS A 208 -5.51 6.52 1.80
C CYS A 208 -5.93 7.93 2.24
N PRO A 209 -5.21 8.98 1.80
CA PRO A 209 -5.72 10.34 1.88
C PRO A 209 -7.09 10.46 1.19
N ASP A 210 -7.98 11.26 1.78
CA ASP A 210 -9.33 11.44 1.24
C ASP A 210 -9.35 12.36 0.02
N ASN A 211 -8.97 11.78 -1.13
CA ASN A 211 -9.02 12.40 -2.45
C ASN A 211 -10.12 11.79 -3.32
N ARG A 212 -11.20 11.32 -2.69
CA ARG A 212 -12.31 10.63 -3.37
C ARG A 212 -13.11 11.62 -4.20
N THR A 213 -13.55 11.20 -5.40
CA THR A 213 -14.49 12.01 -6.21
C THR A 213 -15.96 11.57 -6.03
N CYS A 214 -16.17 10.49 -5.28
CA CYS A 214 -17.48 9.91 -4.98
C CYS A 214 -17.38 9.00 -3.73
N GLY A 215 -18.48 8.40 -3.30
CA GLY A 215 -18.51 7.43 -2.20
C GLY A 215 -19.07 7.95 -0.89
N SER A 216 -19.88 9.02 -0.94
CA SER A 216 -20.71 9.41 0.21
C SER A 216 -21.65 8.25 0.58
N PRO A 217 -22.02 8.06 1.86
CA PRO A 217 -22.77 6.89 2.32
C PRO A 217 -24.06 6.60 1.55
N ASN A 218 -24.74 7.63 1.04
CA ASN A 218 -26.01 7.51 0.31
C ASN A 218 -25.84 7.61 -1.21
N GLN A 219 -24.61 7.68 -1.71
CA GLN A 219 -24.35 7.88 -3.13
C GLN A 219 -24.38 6.53 -3.86
N SER A 220 -25.32 6.40 -4.80
CA SER A 220 -25.36 5.27 -5.71
C SER A 220 -24.21 5.37 -6.72
N ILE A 221 -23.44 4.29 -6.84
CA ILE A 221 -22.32 4.19 -7.76
C ILE A 221 -22.49 2.90 -8.56
N LEU A 222 -22.52 3.03 -9.87
CA LEU A 222 -22.61 1.93 -10.80
C LEU A 222 -21.22 1.35 -11.09
N TYR A 223 -21.12 0.04 -11.00
CA TYR A 223 -20.00 -0.76 -11.46
C TYR A 223 -20.62 -1.98 -12.16
N VAL A 224 -20.65 -1.96 -13.50
CA VAL A 224 -21.58 -2.77 -14.32
C VAL A 224 -21.06 -4.15 -14.67
#